data_AF-A0A967KA93-F1
#
_entry.id   AF-A0A967KA93-F1
#
_cell.length_a   1.000
_cell.length_b   1.000
_cell.length_c   1.000
_cell.angle_alpha   90.00
_cell.angle_beta   90.00
_cell.angle_gamma   90.00
#
_symmetry.space_group_name_H-M   'P 1'
#
loop_
_entity.id
_entity.type
_entity.pdbx_description
1 polymer ?
#
loop_
_entity_poly.entity_id
_entity_poly.type
_entity_poly.pdbx_seq_one_letter_code
_entity_poly.pdbx_strand_id
1 'polypeptide(L)'
;VSIIGFDMVFAEADEESALRTLRQIARQDGDGQLLRRLSQLAPRLDFDNQFAAAIRNRPVVLGYYFDSVGPRSEVVKSGALPEPLFMTSHFPSKIILARKATGYGANLPVLQKAAAAAGHFDNPLVDQDGIFRRVPLLQEYEGGLYE
;
A
#
# COMPACT_ATOMS: atom_id res chain seq x y z
N VAL A 1 -23.80 -3.94 4.23
CA VAL A 1 -22.33 -4.02 4.46
C VAL A 1 -21.92 -2.79 5.23
N SER A 2 -21.26 -2.94 6.37
CA SER A 2 -20.90 -1.79 7.25
C SER A 2 -19.43 -1.38 7.12
N ILE A 3 -18.54 -2.30 6.77
CA ILE A 3 -17.10 -2.09 6.54
C ILE A 3 -16.67 -3.06 5.42
N ILE A 4 -15.70 -2.66 4.61
CA ILE A 4 -14.99 -3.53 3.65
C ILE A 4 -13.50 -3.55 4.03
N GLY A 5 -12.92 -4.73 4.16
CA GLY A 5 -11.49 -4.92 4.39
C GLY A 5 -10.84 -5.63 3.20
N PHE A 6 -9.61 -5.24 2.86
CA PHE A 6 -8.80 -5.89 1.83
C PHE A 6 -7.62 -6.63 2.47
N ASP A 7 -7.55 -7.94 2.22
CA ASP A 7 -6.41 -8.80 2.59
C ASP A 7 -5.41 -8.89 1.43
N MET A 8 -4.99 -7.72 0.95
CA MET A 8 -4.03 -7.58 -0.14
C MET A 8 -3.44 -6.17 -0.12
N VAL A 9 -2.30 -6.01 -0.81
CA VAL A 9 -1.63 -4.73 -0.97
C VAL A 9 -1.68 -4.31 -2.44
N PHE A 10 -2.13 -3.08 -2.69
CA PHE A 10 -2.06 -2.45 -4.01
C PHE A 10 -0.74 -1.71 -4.14
N ALA A 11 0.36 -2.44 -4.35
CA ALA A 11 1.72 -1.91 -4.26
C ALA A 11 2.23 -1.23 -5.54
N GLU A 12 1.65 -1.56 -6.69
CA GLU A 12 2.11 -1.13 -8.01
C GLU A 12 1.06 -0.24 -8.67
N ALA A 13 1.52 0.85 -9.29
CA ALA A 13 0.66 1.76 -10.03
C ALA A 13 0.19 1.08 -11.31
N ASP A 14 -1.04 1.35 -11.71
CA ASP A 14 -1.55 0.86 -12.98
C ASP A 14 -0.66 1.35 -14.13
N GLU A 15 -0.25 0.43 -15.00
CA GLU A 15 0.71 0.75 -16.04
C GLU A 15 0.05 1.55 -17.17
N GLU A 16 0.33 2.85 -17.25
CA GLU A 16 0.05 3.64 -18.46
C GLU A 16 0.94 3.24 -19.67
N SER A 17 1.64 2.10 -19.64
CA SER A 17 2.59 1.68 -20.69
C SER A 17 1.92 1.58 -22.06
N ALA A 18 0.73 0.98 -22.14
CA ALA A 18 -0.04 0.87 -23.39
C ALA A 18 -0.50 2.23 -23.92
N LEU A 19 -1.04 3.11 -23.06
CA LEU A 19 -1.47 4.45 -23.45
C LEU A 19 -0.28 5.32 -23.90
N ARG A 20 0.86 5.20 -23.23
CA ARG A 20 2.10 5.89 -23.63
C ARG A 20 2.57 5.44 -25.01
N THR A 21 2.60 4.13 -25.26
CA THR A 21 2.98 3.56 -26.56
C THR A 21 2.04 4.03 -27.67
N LEU A 22 0.72 3.97 -27.45
CA LEU A 22 -0.26 4.42 -28.45
C LEU A 22 -0.17 5.93 -28.72
N ARG A 23 0.08 6.75 -27.70
CA ARG A 23 0.33 8.20 -27.88
C ARG A 23 1.61 8.45 -28.68
N GLN A 24 2.66 7.65 -28.48
CA GLN A 24 3.91 7.77 -29.22
C GLN A 24 3.71 7.45 -30.70
N ILE A 25 3.05 6.33 -31.03
CA ILE A 25 2.73 5.94 -32.40
C ILE A 25 1.90 7.03 -33.09
N ALA A 26 0.83 7.50 -32.43
CA ALA A 26 -0.03 8.55 -32.98
C ALA A 26 0.73 9.86 -33.27
N ARG A 27 1.73 10.21 -32.45
CA ARG A 27 2.60 11.38 -32.70
C ARG A 27 3.54 11.16 -33.89
N GLN A 28 4.12 9.96 -33.99
CA GLN A 28 5.03 9.60 -35.09
C GLN A 28 4.29 9.59 -36.44
N ASP A 29 3.05 9.12 -36.45
CA ASP A 29 2.21 9.03 -37.66
C ASP A 29 1.48 10.35 -37.97
N GLY A 30 1.55 11.35 -37.09
CA GLY A 30 0.82 12.61 -37.23
C GLY A 30 -0.71 12.47 -37.09
N ASP A 31 -1.19 11.38 -36.49
CA ASP A 31 -2.63 11.10 -36.33
C ASP A 31 -3.24 11.90 -35.17
N GLY A 32 -3.64 13.12 -35.48
CA GLY A 32 -4.36 14.00 -34.54
C GLY A 32 -5.76 13.51 -34.16
N GLN A 33 -6.38 12.58 -34.90
CA GLN A 33 -7.66 12.00 -34.51
C GLN A 33 -7.46 10.95 -33.41
N LEU A 34 -6.46 10.07 -33.57
CA LEU A 34 -6.10 9.09 -32.57
C LEU A 34 -5.65 9.77 -31.27
N LEU A 35 -4.82 10.83 -31.34
CA LEU A 35 -4.43 11.59 -30.15
C LEU A 35 -5.63 12.14 -29.36
N ARG A 36 -6.63 12.68 -30.05
CA ARG A 36 -7.86 13.18 -29.40
C ARG A 36 -8.65 12.06 -28.74
N ARG A 37 -8.80 10.91 -29.40
CA ARG A 37 -9.48 9.74 -28.83
C ARG A 37 -8.75 9.20 -27.60
N LEU A 38 -7.42 9.09 -27.67
CA LEU A 38 -6.61 8.65 -26.53
C LEU A 38 -6.72 9.60 -25.34
N SER A 39 -6.78 10.92 -25.58
CA SER A 39 -7.01 11.90 -24.51
C SER A 39 -8.40 11.79 -23.88
N GLN A 40 -9.43 11.41 -24.65
CA GLN A 40 -10.76 11.15 -24.13
C GLN A 40 -10.86 9.84 -23.35
N LEU A 41 -10.07 8.83 -23.73
CA LEU A 41 -10.04 7.53 -23.08
C LEU A 41 -9.19 7.51 -21.81
N ALA A 42 -8.12 8.31 -21.74
CA ALA A 42 -7.17 8.28 -20.63
C ALA A 42 -7.83 8.39 -19.24
N PRO A 43 -8.79 9.30 -18.97
CA PRO A 43 -9.43 9.37 -17.66
C PRO A 43 -10.25 8.12 -17.28
N ARG A 44 -10.69 7.33 -18.27
CA ARG A 44 -11.44 6.08 -18.04
C ARG A 44 -10.53 4.89 -17.74
N LEU A 45 -9.24 5.04 -18.01
CA LEU A 45 -8.22 4.01 -17.79
C LEU A 45 -7.36 4.33 -16.56
N ASP A 46 -7.64 5.44 -15.87
CA ASP A 46 -6.98 5.78 -14.62
C ASP A 46 -7.64 4.98 -13.47
N PHE A 47 -7.31 3.70 -13.38
CA PHE A 47 -7.97 2.78 -12.45
C PHE A 47 -7.59 3.07 -11.00
N ASP A 48 -6.36 3.53 -10.74
CA ASP A 48 -5.92 3.92 -9.40
C ASP A 48 -6.75 5.09 -8.85
N ASN A 49 -6.95 6.16 -9.63
CA ASN A 49 -7.79 7.27 -9.18
C ASN A 49 -9.28 6.91 -9.15
N GLN A 50 -9.75 6.05 -10.05
CA GLN A 50 -11.12 5.54 -9.99
C GLN A 50 -11.36 4.72 -8.72
N PHE A 51 -10.42 3.85 -8.35
CA PHE A 51 -10.52 3.06 -7.13
C PHE A 51 -10.41 3.95 -5.89
N ALA A 52 -9.45 4.89 -5.86
CA ALA A 52 -9.34 5.89 -4.80
C ALA A 52 -10.64 6.68 -4.62
N ALA A 53 -11.28 7.11 -5.71
CA ALA A 53 -12.56 7.80 -5.67
C ALA A 53 -13.70 6.92 -5.16
N ALA A 54 -13.69 5.64 -5.51
CA ALA A 54 -14.71 4.68 -5.10
C ALA A 54 -14.66 4.37 -3.59
N ILE A 55 -13.47 4.38 -2.97
CA ILE A 55 -13.29 4.08 -1.54
C ILE A 55 -13.30 5.32 -0.64
N ARG A 56 -13.11 6.52 -1.22
CA ARG A 56 -13.09 7.79 -0.46
C ARG A 56 -14.38 8.01 0.32
N ASN A 57 -14.24 8.42 1.58
CA ASN A 57 -15.35 8.66 2.51
C ASN A 57 -16.24 7.44 2.73
N ARG A 58 -15.70 6.23 2.52
CA ARG A 58 -16.38 4.97 2.81
C ARG A 58 -15.58 4.20 3.85
N PRO A 59 -16.24 3.33 4.64
CA PRO A 59 -15.58 2.51 5.65
C PRO A 59 -14.80 1.37 4.98
N VAL A 60 -13.68 1.71 4.34
CA VAL A 60 -12.77 0.79 3.65
C VAL A 60 -11.45 0.77 4.39
N VAL A 61 -10.99 -0.43 4.75
CA VAL A 61 -9.71 -0.69 5.40
C VAL A 61 -8.80 -1.43 4.42
N LEU A 62 -7.60 -0.90 4.20
CA LEU A 62 -6.60 -1.55 3.34
C LEU A 62 -5.57 -2.32 4.16
N GLY A 63 -5.05 -3.40 3.61
CA GLY A 63 -3.95 -4.16 4.21
C GLY A 63 -2.59 -3.58 3.85
N TYR A 64 -1.61 -3.79 4.72
CA TYR A 64 -0.19 -3.65 4.42
C TYR A 64 0.59 -4.71 5.21
N TYR A 65 1.88 -4.86 4.97
CA TYR A 65 2.71 -5.76 5.74
C TYR A 65 4.06 -5.15 6.05
N PHE A 66 4.61 -5.54 7.19
CA PHE A 66 5.99 -5.30 7.55
C PHE A 66 6.91 -6.41 7.08
N ASP A 67 8.14 -6.02 6.79
CA ASP A 67 9.22 -6.95 6.49
C ASP A 67 10.31 -6.83 7.56
N SER A 68 10.64 -7.97 8.15
CA SER A 68 11.69 -8.12 9.16
C SER A 68 12.76 -9.01 8.58
N VAL A 69 13.73 -8.39 7.92
CA VAL A 69 14.69 -9.10 7.07
C VAL A 69 15.69 -9.87 7.95
N GLY A 70 15.87 -11.17 7.65
CA GLY A 70 17.05 -11.91 8.08
C GLY A 70 18.32 -11.38 7.38
N PRO A 71 19.54 -11.65 7.85
CA PRO A 71 20.77 -10.96 7.45
C PRO A 71 21.21 -11.05 5.96
N ARG A 72 20.40 -11.62 5.06
CA ARG A 72 20.73 -11.87 3.65
C ARG A 72 19.68 -11.45 2.62
N SER A 73 18.58 -10.81 3.02
CA SER A 73 17.55 -10.34 2.06
C SER A 73 17.61 -8.81 1.91
N GLU A 74 17.10 -8.30 0.80
CA GLU A 74 16.96 -6.85 0.59
C GLU A 74 15.75 -6.33 1.38
N VAL A 75 15.90 -5.15 1.97
CA VAL A 75 14.80 -4.46 2.66
C VAL A 75 13.82 -3.93 1.62
N VAL A 76 12.61 -4.48 1.59
CA VAL A 76 11.53 -3.97 0.74
C VAL A 76 10.91 -2.73 1.40
N LYS A 77 10.81 -1.63 0.66
CA LYS A 77 10.03 -0.44 1.04
C LYS A 77 9.20 -0.02 -0.17
N SER A 78 7.90 -0.29 -0.17
CA SER A 78 7.00 0.08 -1.28
C SER A 78 5.68 0.67 -0.79
N GLY A 79 5.12 1.59 -1.58
CA GLY A 79 3.88 2.28 -1.25
C GLY A 79 4.02 3.29 -0.11
N ALA A 80 2.94 3.52 0.62
CA ALA A 80 2.89 4.39 1.79
C ALA A 80 2.18 3.70 2.96
N LEU A 81 2.81 3.72 4.14
CA LEU A 81 2.17 3.31 5.39
C LEU A 81 1.04 4.30 5.78
N PRO A 82 0.05 3.87 6.59
CA PRO A 82 -0.83 4.80 7.29
C PRO A 82 -0.03 5.70 8.24
N GLU A 83 -0.68 6.72 8.80
CA GLU A 83 -0.10 7.43 9.95
C GLU A 83 0.05 6.46 11.14
N PRO A 84 1.16 6.51 11.89
CA PRO A 84 1.34 5.67 13.07
C PRO A 84 0.29 6.02 14.13
N LEU A 85 -0.22 5.00 14.84
CA LEU A 85 -1.13 5.20 15.97
C LEU A 85 -0.44 5.97 17.10
N PHE A 86 0.83 5.64 17.35
CA PHE A 86 1.63 6.25 18.39
C PHE A 86 3.09 6.39 17.95
N MET A 87 3.81 7.33 18.56
CA MET A 87 5.26 7.32 18.53
C MET A 87 5.80 6.55 19.72
N THR A 88 6.88 5.81 19.52
CA THR A 88 7.59 5.10 20.61
C THR A 88 8.04 6.04 21.73
N SER A 89 8.34 7.30 21.40
CA SER A 89 8.67 8.35 22.38
C SER A 89 7.52 8.67 23.35
N HIS A 90 6.28 8.32 23.03
CA HIS A 90 5.14 8.50 23.93
C HIS A 90 5.15 7.52 25.11
N PHE A 91 5.97 6.45 25.06
CA PHE A 91 6.03 5.46 26.13
C PHE A 91 7.44 5.38 26.76
N PRO A 92 7.53 5.01 28.04
CA PRO A 92 8.80 4.66 28.66
C PRO A 92 9.48 3.50 27.91
N SER A 93 10.79 3.61 27.68
CA SER A 93 11.60 2.68 26.88
C SER A 93 11.59 1.21 27.33
N LYS A 94 11.09 0.91 28.52
CA LYS A 94 10.97 -0.46 29.07
C LYS A 94 9.61 -1.13 28.81
N ILE A 95 8.64 -0.43 28.21
CA ILE A 95 7.25 -0.92 28.08
C ILE A 95 6.94 -1.44 26.67
N ILE A 96 7.63 -0.98 25.63
CA ILE A 96 7.30 -1.34 24.25
C ILE A 96 7.96 -2.67 23.87
N LEU A 97 7.15 -3.72 23.75
CA LEU A 97 7.55 -5.04 23.21
C LEU A 97 7.17 -5.20 21.72
N ALA A 98 6.98 -4.10 21.00
CA ALA A 98 6.64 -4.14 19.57
C ALA A 98 7.78 -4.77 18.76
N ARG A 99 7.42 -5.57 17.77
CA ARG A 99 8.40 -6.12 16.84
C ARG A 99 8.89 -5.00 15.92
N LYS A 100 10.21 -4.85 15.82
CA LYS A 100 10.83 -3.84 14.96
C LYS A 100 10.94 -4.39 13.54
N ALA A 101 10.22 -3.77 12.64
CA ALA A 101 10.33 -4.02 11.21
C ALA A 101 11.51 -3.24 10.61
N THR A 102 12.07 -3.79 9.53
CA THR A 102 13.13 -3.13 8.74
C THR A 102 12.60 -2.55 7.43
N GLY A 103 11.52 -3.11 6.91
CA GLY A 103 10.86 -2.73 5.66
C GLY A 103 9.35 -2.89 5.74
N TYR A 104 8.68 -2.59 4.64
CA TYR A 104 7.23 -2.76 4.48
C TYR A 104 6.83 -2.84 3.00
N GLY A 105 5.71 -3.51 2.74
CA GLY A 105 4.95 -3.38 1.50
C GLY A 105 3.57 -2.81 1.81
N ALA A 106 3.26 -1.65 1.22
CA ALA A 106 2.02 -0.92 1.48
C ALA A 106 1.37 -0.41 0.20
N ASN A 107 0.18 0.17 0.34
CA ASN A 107 -0.63 0.60 -0.79
C ASN A 107 -0.05 1.84 -1.48
N LEU A 108 -0.43 2.06 -2.74
CA LEU A 108 -0.16 3.32 -3.42
C LEU A 108 -0.62 4.51 -2.56
N PRO A 109 0.16 5.62 -2.51
CA PRO A 109 -0.19 6.77 -1.69
C PRO A 109 -1.60 7.32 -1.94
N VAL A 110 -2.05 7.28 -3.20
CA VAL A 110 -3.40 7.73 -3.60
C VAL A 110 -4.52 6.89 -2.99
N LEU A 111 -4.29 5.57 -2.85
CA LEU A 111 -5.23 4.63 -2.26
C LEU A 111 -5.17 4.70 -0.74
N GLN A 112 -3.97 4.73 -0.17
CA GLN A 112 -3.76 4.82 1.28
C GLN A 112 -4.42 6.08 1.86
N LYS A 113 -4.29 7.22 1.16
CA LYS A 113 -4.93 8.48 1.56
C LYS A 113 -6.46 8.47 1.43
N ALA A 114 -7.01 7.64 0.54
CA ALA A 114 -8.45 7.56 0.29
C ALA A 114 -9.17 6.59 1.23
N ALA A 115 -8.46 5.58 1.76
CA ALA A 115 -8.98 4.62 2.71
C ALA A 115 -9.33 5.26 4.07
N ALA A 116 -10.26 4.64 4.79
CA ALA A 116 -10.63 5.11 6.13
C ALA A 116 -9.61 4.70 7.20
N ALA A 117 -8.98 3.54 7.01
CA ALA A 117 -7.91 3.04 7.88
C ALA A 117 -7.05 2.02 7.09
N ALA A 118 -5.96 1.56 7.71
CA ALA A 118 -5.21 0.40 7.24
C ALA A 118 -4.67 -0.40 8.42
N GLY A 119 -4.50 -1.72 8.22
CA GLY A 119 -4.01 -2.64 9.24
C GLY A 119 -2.92 -3.56 8.69
N HIS A 120 -1.93 -3.92 9.51
CA HIS A 120 -0.96 -4.94 9.10
C HIS A 120 -1.58 -6.34 9.22
N PHE A 121 -1.19 -7.25 8.32
CA PHE A 121 -1.69 -8.63 8.32
C PHE A 121 -0.55 -9.67 8.37
N ASP A 122 0.70 -9.24 8.36
CA ASP A 122 1.83 -10.15 8.55
C ASP A 122 1.96 -10.60 10.01
N ASN A 123 2.69 -11.69 10.20
CA ASN A 123 2.97 -12.20 11.52
C ASN A 123 4.42 -12.69 11.65
N PRO A 124 5.34 -11.86 12.17
CA PRO A 124 6.73 -12.23 12.38
C PRO A 124 6.95 -13.24 13.51
N LEU A 125 5.88 -13.68 14.20
CA LEU A 125 5.90 -14.66 15.30
C LEU A 125 5.42 -16.05 14.87
N VAL A 126 5.36 -16.33 13.57
CA VAL A 126 5.09 -17.69 13.08
C VAL A 126 6.11 -18.65 13.69
N ASP A 127 5.61 -19.73 14.30
CA ASP A 127 6.47 -20.74 14.87
C ASP A 127 7.12 -21.56 13.73
N GLN A 128 8.20 -22.29 14.03
CA GLN A 128 8.97 -23.03 13.01
C GLN A 128 8.15 -24.09 12.25
N ASP A 129 7.03 -24.53 12.83
CA ASP A 129 6.08 -25.46 12.24
C ASP A 129 5.06 -24.77 11.32
N GLY A 130 5.17 -23.46 11.11
CA GLY A 130 4.27 -22.67 10.26
C GLY A 130 2.95 -22.29 10.94
N ILE A 131 2.77 -22.60 12.22
CA ILE A 131 1.53 -22.34 12.94
C ILE A 131 1.60 -20.97 13.64
N PHE A 132 0.58 -20.15 13.44
CA PHE A 132 0.42 -18.89 14.15
C PHE A 132 -0.20 -19.15 15.53
N ARG A 133 0.57 -18.93 16.61
CA ARG A 133 0.07 -19.02 17.99
C ARG A 133 -0.06 -17.65 18.67
N ARG A 134 0.57 -16.63 18.10
CA ARG A 134 0.62 -15.25 18.60
C ARG A 134 0.64 -14.31 17.41
N VAL A 135 -0.05 -13.18 17.48
CA VAL A 135 -0.02 -12.10 16.47
C VAL A 135 0.30 -10.81 17.22
N PRO A 136 1.30 -10.02 16.81
CA PRO A 136 1.55 -8.73 17.42
C PRO A 136 0.40 -7.77 17.09
N LEU A 137 -0.19 -7.12 18.08
CA LEU A 137 -1.17 -6.05 17.82
C LEU A 137 -0.49 -4.82 17.22
N LEU A 138 0.74 -4.51 17.67
CA LEU A 138 1.52 -3.37 17.20
C LEU A 138 2.88 -3.83 16.70
N GLN A 139 3.31 -3.25 15.58
CA GLN A 139 4.67 -3.35 15.07
C GLN A 139 5.31 -1.96 15.01
N GLU A 140 6.62 -1.90 15.24
CA GLU A 140 7.41 -0.67 15.23
C GLU A 140 8.15 -0.53 13.90
N TYR A 141 8.02 0.63 13.25
CA TYR A 141 8.83 1.01 12.11
C TYR A 141 9.29 2.47 12.22
N GLU A 142 10.60 2.70 12.16
CA GLU A 142 11.22 4.03 12.24
C GLU A 142 10.71 4.88 13.43
N GLY A 143 10.43 4.23 14.57
CA GLY A 143 9.96 4.87 15.79
C GLY A 143 8.45 5.11 15.87
N GLY A 144 7.69 4.85 14.81
CA GLY A 144 6.23 4.79 14.82
C GLY A 144 5.71 3.40 15.18
N LEU A 145 4.55 3.34 15.84
CA LEU A 145 3.81 2.13 16.17
C LEU A 145 2.55 2.04 15.32
N TYR A 146 2.37 0.90 14.65
CA TYR A 146 1.29 0.69 13.69
C TYR A 146 0.52 -0.60 14.01
N GLU A 147 -0.78 -0.59 13.72
CA GLU A 147 -1.72 -1.71 13.89
C GLU A 147 -2.08 -2.39 12.58
#